data_AF-A0A914AT95-F1
#
_entry.id   AF-A0A914AT95-F1
#
_cell.length_a   1.000
_cell.length_b   1.000
_cell.length_c   1.000
_cell.angle_alpha   90.00
_cell.angle_beta   90.00
_cell.angle_gamma   90.00
#
_symmetry.space_group_name_H-M   'P 1'
#
loop_
_entity.id
_entity.type
_entity.pdbx_description
1 polymer ?
#
loop_
_entity_poly.entity_id
_entity_poly.type
_entity_poly.pdbx_seq_one_letter_code
_entity_poly.pdbx_strand_id
1 'polypeptide(L)'
;MPCTITQEPDPQTGRYRWLIQAVDPCECTQIGMGGFSTFVPYRPYEVTYNDTFLISSDPEEIQQWLNCPGDSSCSVEGPLGMKDGRIPDQSITASSFWRNGAMWSPVRARPNTQGRAEAWCHDELTDNISPWIQVVFNGTVTITGLITQGRGDGDQWVTEYGVTYSRNGGQSWNNVTNVDGKPIRFPGNNDRNTQVSTRFPFALRTRILRIYPTAWYDHCSMRFEVIGCY
;
A
#
# COMPACT_ATOMS: atom_id res chain seq x y z
N MET A 1 22.19 -14.94 12.89
CA MET A 1 22.72 -14.35 14.14
C MET A 1 21.58 -14.09 15.12
N PRO A 2 21.74 -14.35 16.42
CA PRO A 2 20.74 -13.95 17.41
C PRO A 2 20.66 -12.42 17.47
N CYS A 3 19.45 -11.89 17.42
CA CYS A 3 19.20 -10.46 17.47
C CYS A 3 18.74 -10.06 18.86
N THR A 4 19.32 -8.99 19.39
CA THR A 4 18.98 -8.47 20.71
C THR A 4 17.97 -7.35 20.55
N ILE A 5 16.84 -7.47 21.26
CA ILE A 5 15.86 -6.41 21.37
C ILE A 5 16.14 -5.62 22.64
N THR A 6 16.36 -4.31 22.50
CA THR A 6 16.59 -3.36 23.60
C THR A 6 15.44 -2.38 23.73
N GLN A 7 15.14 -1.93 24.94
CA GLN A 7 14.09 -0.95 25.20
C GLN A 7 14.70 0.45 25.41
N GLU A 8 14.08 1.48 24.85
CA GLU A 8 14.44 2.88 25.14
C GLU A 8 13.21 3.81 25.17
N PRO A 9 13.29 5.01 25.75
CA PRO A 9 12.20 5.99 25.71
C PRO A 9 12.07 6.65 24.33
N ASP A 10 10.85 6.74 23.81
CA ASP A 10 10.46 7.52 22.65
C ASP A 10 10.66 9.03 22.94
N PRO A 11 11.51 9.73 22.18
CA PRO A 11 11.79 11.15 22.37
C PRO A 11 10.57 12.07 22.23
N GLN A 12 9.53 11.66 21.50
CA GLN A 12 8.37 12.50 21.20
C GLN A 12 7.20 12.24 22.16
N THR A 13 6.97 10.97 22.51
CA THR A 13 5.79 10.58 23.31
C THR A 13 6.12 10.24 24.76
N GLY A 14 7.40 10.03 25.09
CA GLY A 14 7.84 9.57 26.41
C GLY A 14 7.44 8.12 26.74
N ARG A 15 6.84 7.39 25.79
CA ARG A 15 6.55 5.96 25.92
C ARG A 15 7.81 5.14 25.65
N TYR A 16 7.86 3.89 26.11
CA TYR A 16 8.99 3.02 25.78
C TYR A 16 8.81 2.38 24.40
N ARG A 17 9.83 2.46 23.56
CA ARG A 17 9.96 1.79 22.26
C ARG A 17 11.00 0.67 22.32
N TRP A 18 10.84 -0.36 21.50
CA TRP A 18 11.82 -1.45 21.41
C TRP A 18 12.57 -1.41 20.07
N LEU A 19 13.89 -1.58 20.15
CA LEU A 19 14.86 -1.51 19.06
C LEU A 19 15.45 -2.90 18.80
N ILE A 20 15.59 -3.28 17.54
CA ILE A 20 16.36 -4.46 17.14
C ILE A 20 17.73 -3.99 16.64
N GLN A 21 18.80 -4.39 17.33
CA GLN A 21 20.17 -4.08 16.90
C GLN A 21 20.67 -5.15 15.93
N ALA A 22 20.31 -5.05 14.65
CA ALA A 22 20.77 -5.94 13.59
C ALA A 22 21.11 -5.16 12.31
N VAL A 23 22.19 -5.56 11.64
CA VAL A 23 22.60 -5.00 10.32
C VAL A 23 21.69 -5.53 9.20
N ASP A 24 21.20 -6.76 9.37
CA ASP A 24 20.21 -7.41 8.51
C ASP A 24 19.23 -8.25 9.39
N PRO A 25 17.93 -7.96 9.40
CA PRO A 25 16.92 -8.66 10.19
C PRO A 25 16.67 -10.04 9.61
N CYS A 26 17.18 -10.32 8.40
CA CYS A 26 17.06 -11.60 7.72
C CYS A 26 18.02 -12.63 8.27
N GLU A 27 19.05 -12.14 8.94
CA GLU A 27 19.95 -12.99 9.70
C GLU A 27 19.39 -13.27 11.10
N CYS A 28 18.28 -12.66 11.54
CA CYS A 28 17.69 -12.90 12.85
C CYS A 28 17.02 -14.27 12.94
N THR A 29 17.79 -15.29 13.31
CA THR A 29 17.29 -16.66 13.51
C THR A 29 16.72 -16.89 14.91
N GLN A 30 16.96 -15.97 15.86
CA GLN A 30 16.52 -16.07 17.24
C GLN A 30 16.45 -14.67 17.88
N ILE A 31 15.41 -14.43 18.68
CA ILE A 31 15.19 -13.15 19.37
C ILE A 31 15.54 -13.30 20.84
N GLY A 32 16.55 -12.55 21.29
CA GLY A 32 16.85 -12.36 22.70
C GLY A 32 16.20 -11.07 23.20
N MET A 33 15.17 -11.17 24.03
CA MET A 33 14.68 -10.01 24.79
C MET A 33 15.70 -9.73 25.88
N GLY A 34 16.43 -8.61 25.78
CA GLY A 34 17.53 -8.29 26.68
C GLY A 34 17.15 -8.33 28.17
N GLY A 35 17.34 -9.49 28.81
CA GLY A 35 17.41 -9.66 30.26
C GLY A 35 16.13 -9.89 31.06
N PHE A 36 14.94 -10.07 30.47
CA PHE A 36 13.71 -10.21 31.28
C PHE A 36 13.11 -11.61 31.28
N SER A 37 13.40 -12.33 32.37
CA SER A 37 12.63 -13.46 32.87
C SER A 37 11.63 -13.00 33.94
N THR A 38 10.49 -12.41 33.58
CA THR A 38 9.39 -12.25 34.56
C THR A 38 8.00 -12.25 33.90
N PHE A 39 7.04 -12.79 34.64
CA PHE A 39 5.65 -13.05 34.30
C PHE A 39 4.83 -11.78 33.96
N VAL A 40 4.16 -11.79 32.78
CA VAL A 40 2.79 -11.31 32.37
C VAL A 40 2.23 -10.06 33.10
N PRO A 41 1.70 -8.99 32.44
CA PRO A 41 0.61 -9.09 31.45
C PRO A 41 0.66 -8.19 30.20
N TYR A 42 0.08 -8.73 29.12
CA TYR A 42 -0.44 -8.08 27.92
C TYR A 42 -0.36 -6.55 27.91
N ARG A 43 0.57 -6.00 27.12
CA ARG A 43 0.44 -4.64 26.59
C ARG A 43 0.85 -4.61 25.11
N PRO A 44 0.18 -3.83 24.28
CA PRO A 44 0.53 -3.67 22.86
C PRO A 44 1.98 -3.20 22.70
N TYR A 45 2.80 -3.90 21.91
CA TYR A 45 4.22 -3.59 21.67
C TYR A 45 4.44 -2.83 20.34
N GLU A 46 5.58 -2.16 20.17
CA GLU A 46 6.00 -1.42 18.97
C GLU A 46 7.45 -1.83 18.64
N VAL A 47 7.77 -2.04 17.37
CA VAL A 47 9.08 -2.55 16.90
C VAL A 47 9.68 -1.58 15.88
N THR A 48 11.00 -1.42 15.79
CA THR A 48 11.64 -0.52 14.80
C THR A 48 12.79 -1.20 14.06
N TYR A 49 12.95 -0.85 12.77
CA TYR A 49 14.10 -1.28 11.96
C TYR A 49 14.49 -0.29 10.85
N ASN A 50 15.77 0.10 10.83
CA ASN A 50 16.39 1.01 9.85
C ASN A 50 15.50 2.24 9.57
N ASP A 51 15.21 2.96 10.65
CA ASP A 51 14.27 4.06 10.75
C ASP A 51 12.78 3.69 10.52
N THR A 52 12.42 2.47 10.11
CA THR A 52 11.01 2.05 9.93
C THR A 52 10.33 1.75 11.27
N PHE A 53 9.39 2.61 11.71
CA PHE A 53 8.52 2.38 12.87
C PHE A 53 7.43 1.34 12.54
N LEU A 54 7.40 0.23 13.28
CA LEU A 54 6.24 -0.66 13.38
C LEU A 54 5.45 -0.29 14.62
N ILE A 55 4.31 0.32 14.36
CA ILE A 55 3.29 0.59 15.39
C ILE A 55 2.31 -0.59 15.32
N SER A 56 2.72 -1.78 15.79
CA SER A 56 1.78 -2.90 15.90
C SER A 56 1.96 -3.71 17.17
N SER A 57 0.88 -3.74 17.92
CA SER A 57 0.67 -4.51 19.13
C SER A 57 0.52 -6.00 18.93
N ASP A 58 0.32 -6.41 17.68
CA ASP A 58 -0.06 -7.75 17.31
C ASP A 58 1.21 -8.62 17.17
N PRO A 59 1.38 -9.65 18.03
CA PRO A 59 2.50 -10.58 17.92
C PRO A 59 2.58 -11.26 16.54
N GLU A 60 1.45 -11.45 15.84
CA GLU A 60 1.44 -12.03 14.49
C GLU A 60 2.01 -11.06 13.44
N GLU A 61 1.77 -9.76 13.59
CA GLU A 61 2.30 -8.72 12.70
C GLU A 61 3.80 -8.51 12.92
N ILE A 62 4.23 -8.57 14.17
CA ILE A 62 5.66 -8.55 14.53
C ILE A 62 6.37 -9.77 13.94
N GLN A 63 5.80 -10.97 14.07
CA GLN A 63 6.34 -12.20 13.49
C GLN A 63 6.37 -12.17 11.95
N GLN A 64 5.34 -11.65 11.30
CA GLN A 64 5.33 -11.47 9.83
C GLN A 64 6.41 -10.51 9.33
N TRP A 65 6.82 -9.56 10.15
CA TRP A 65 7.83 -8.56 9.80
C TRP A 65 9.27 -9.04 10.04
N LEU A 66 9.47 -9.85 11.09
CA LEU A 66 10.73 -10.55 11.35
C LEU A 66 11.03 -11.67 10.34
N ASN A 67 10.00 -12.14 9.64
CA ASN A 67 10.18 -12.90 8.42
C ASN A 67 10.73 -11.96 7.35
N CYS A 68 12.04 -11.93 7.26
CA CYS A 68 12.67 -11.35 6.11
C CYS A 68 12.16 -11.94 4.80
N PRO A 69 12.26 -11.19 3.69
CA PRO A 69 11.97 -11.70 2.36
C PRO A 69 13.08 -12.65 1.90
N GLY A 70 13.19 -13.77 2.61
CA GLY A 70 13.83 -15.01 2.21
C GLY A 70 12.88 -16.20 2.38
N ASP A 71 11.61 -15.98 2.71
CA ASP A 71 10.62 -17.06 2.77
C ASP A 71 9.31 -16.66 2.06
N SER A 72 9.09 -17.31 0.93
CA SER A 72 7.87 -17.44 0.14
C SER A 72 6.55 -16.95 0.77
N SER A 73 6.18 -15.68 0.57
CA SER A 73 4.75 -15.37 0.36
C SER A 73 4.44 -15.23 -1.12
N CYS A 74 5.38 -14.69 -1.92
CA CYS A 74 5.32 -14.64 -3.37
C CYS A 74 6.58 -15.26 -3.98
N SER A 75 6.59 -16.55 -4.30
CA SER A 75 7.71 -17.16 -5.04
C SER A 75 7.83 -16.61 -6.48
N VAL A 76 6.74 -16.06 -7.01
CA VAL A 76 6.67 -15.32 -8.26
C VAL A 76 5.78 -14.10 -8.04
N GLU A 77 6.36 -12.91 -7.91
CA GLU A 77 5.61 -11.66 -7.92
C GLU A 77 5.22 -11.27 -9.35
N GLY A 78 4.04 -10.69 -9.51
CA GLY A 78 3.60 -10.17 -10.79
C GLY A 78 2.33 -9.34 -10.72
N PRO A 79 1.78 -8.95 -11.87
CA PRO A 79 0.47 -8.31 -11.98
C PRO A 79 -0.60 -9.18 -11.31
N LEU A 80 -1.45 -8.60 -10.47
CA LEU A 80 -2.55 -9.32 -9.83
C LEU A 80 -3.78 -9.43 -10.71
N GLY A 81 -3.91 -8.59 -11.75
CA GLY A 81 -4.83 -8.85 -12.84
C GLY A 81 -5.71 -7.70 -13.27
N MET A 82 -5.26 -6.45 -13.09
CA MET A 82 -5.95 -5.30 -13.65
C MET A 82 -5.88 -5.33 -15.17
N LYS A 83 -4.71 -5.56 -15.78
CA LYS A 83 -4.58 -5.56 -17.24
C LYS A 83 -5.21 -6.79 -17.91
N ASP A 84 -5.01 -7.96 -17.32
CA ASP A 84 -5.40 -9.25 -17.93
C ASP A 84 -6.82 -9.72 -17.58
N GLY A 85 -7.52 -8.97 -16.71
CA GLY A 85 -8.92 -9.24 -16.37
C GLY A 85 -9.13 -10.28 -15.26
N ARG A 86 -8.07 -10.83 -14.63
CA ARG A 86 -8.24 -11.71 -13.47
C ARG A 86 -8.89 -11.00 -12.28
N ILE A 87 -8.66 -9.71 -12.12
CA ILE A 87 -9.47 -8.86 -11.24
C ILE A 87 -10.74 -8.48 -12.01
N PRO A 88 -11.94 -8.89 -11.57
CA PRO A 88 -13.19 -8.63 -12.29
C PRO A 88 -13.62 -7.16 -12.16
N ASP A 89 -14.42 -6.67 -13.10
CA ASP A 89 -14.86 -5.27 -13.14
C ASP A 89 -15.59 -4.83 -11.85
N GLN A 90 -16.38 -5.73 -11.25
CA GLN A 90 -17.13 -5.47 -10.02
C GLN A 90 -16.23 -5.29 -8.80
N SER A 91 -14.98 -5.74 -8.87
CA SER A 91 -13.97 -5.52 -7.83
C SER A 91 -13.36 -4.13 -7.87
N ILE A 92 -13.59 -3.34 -8.93
CA ILE A 92 -12.99 -2.02 -9.13
C ILE A 92 -14.05 -0.95 -8.89
N THR A 93 -13.90 -0.18 -7.82
CA THR A 93 -14.83 0.89 -7.45
C THR A 93 -14.07 2.19 -7.20
N ALA A 94 -14.74 3.33 -7.36
CA ALA A 94 -14.16 4.64 -7.06
C ALA A 94 -15.17 5.53 -6.36
N SER A 95 -14.69 6.63 -5.80
CA SER A 95 -15.51 7.63 -5.13
C SER A 95 -16.52 8.30 -6.07
N SER A 96 -16.09 8.58 -7.29
CA SER A 96 -16.90 9.12 -8.38
C SER A 96 -16.21 8.85 -9.72
N PHE A 97 -16.89 9.17 -10.82
CA PHE A 97 -16.30 9.10 -12.15
C PHE A 97 -17.01 10.02 -13.13
N TRP A 98 -16.25 10.59 -14.07
CA TRP A 98 -16.77 11.52 -15.06
C TRP A 98 -17.68 10.81 -16.09
N ARG A 99 -18.88 11.36 -16.32
CA ARG A 99 -19.97 10.69 -17.07
C ARG A 99 -20.25 11.26 -18.46
N ASN A 100 -19.36 12.07 -19.03
CA ASN A 100 -19.64 12.82 -20.26
C ASN A 100 -19.44 12.02 -21.58
N GLY A 101 -20.45 11.29 -22.05
CA GLY A 101 -20.45 10.69 -23.41
C GLY A 101 -19.47 9.52 -23.64
N ALA A 102 -18.40 9.39 -22.86
CA ALA A 102 -17.43 8.28 -22.94
C ALA A 102 -17.26 7.45 -21.64
N MET A 103 -18.00 7.77 -20.57
CA MET A 103 -18.02 7.04 -19.28
C MET A 103 -16.62 6.59 -18.79
N TRP A 104 -15.87 7.49 -18.16
CA TRP A 104 -14.54 7.23 -17.58
C TRP A 104 -14.64 6.49 -16.23
N SER A 105 -15.38 5.39 -16.21
CA SER A 105 -15.69 4.60 -15.02
C SER A 105 -14.43 3.96 -14.41
N PRO A 106 -14.50 3.45 -13.16
CA PRO A 106 -13.36 2.82 -12.48
C PRO A 106 -12.76 1.65 -13.28
N VAL A 107 -13.58 0.93 -14.04
CA VAL A 107 -13.17 -0.18 -14.91
C VAL A 107 -12.18 0.27 -15.99
N ARG A 108 -12.23 1.55 -16.40
CA ARG A 108 -11.30 2.14 -17.37
C ARG A 108 -9.93 2.45 -16.78
N ALA A 109 -9.71 2.21 -15.49
CA ALA A 109 -8.42 2.34 -14.83
C ALA A 109 -7.44 1.19 -15.15
N ARG A 110 -7.78 0.23 -16.00
CA ARG A 110 -6.85 -0.85 -16.37
C ARG A 110 -5.69 -0.29 -17.24
N PRO A 111 -4.44 -0.75 -17.07
CA PRO A 111 -3.32 -0.26 -17.88
C PRO A 111 -3.52 -0.53 -19.36
N ASN A 112 -3.12 0.41 -20.21
CA ASN A 112 -3.26 0.35 -21.67
C ASN A 112 -4.71 0.15 -22.15
N THR A 113 -5.71 0.53 -21.34
CA THR A 113 -7.10 0.61 -21.79
C THR A 113 -7.20 1.55 -22.99
N GLN A 114 -7.86 1.09 -24.06
CA GLN A 114 -8.07 1.84 -25.30
C GLN A 114 -9.56 2.10 -25.57
N GLY A 115 -9.88 3.13 -26.36
CA GLY A 115 -11.24 3.43 -26.82
C GLY A 115 -11.62 4.90 -26.58
N ARG A 116 -12.92 5.19 -26.37
CA ARG A 116 -13.39 6.57 -26.18
C ARG A 116 -13.01 7.21 -24.84
N ALA A 117 -12.62 6.42 -23.85
CA ALA A 117 -12.23 6.88 -22.52
C ALA A 117 -11.06 6.06 -21.98
N GLU A 118 -9.83 6.53 -22.05
CA GLU A 118 -8.64 5.70 -21.80
C GLU A 118 -8.05 5.87 -20.38
N ALA A 119 -8.91 6.10 -19.39
CA ALA A 119 -8.60 6.07 -17.96
C ALA A 119 -9.89 6.07 -17.12
N TRP A 120 -9.76 5.80 -15.82
CA TRP A 120 -10.70 6.34 -14.85
C TRP A 120 -10.41 7.82 -14.66
N CYS A 121 -11.46 8.64 -14.65
CA CYS A 121 -11.37 10.07 -14.40
C CYS A 121 -12.36 10.42 -13.29
N HIS A 122 -11.89 11.07 -12.23
CA HIS A 122 -12.73 11.55 -11.13
C HIS A 122 -13.77 12.58 -11.64
N ASP A 123 -14.93 12.67 -10.98
CA ASP A 123 -15.91 13.70 -11.30
C ASP A 123 -15.66 14.95 -10.43
N GLU A 124 -15.07 15.98 -11.03
CA GLU A 124 -14.75 17.26 -10.35
C GLU A 124 -15.99 18.05 -9.91
N LEU A 125 -17.18 17.70 -10.40
CA LEU A 125 -18.43 18.32 -9.94
C LEU A 125 -18.91 17.77 -8.60
N THR A 126 -18.25 16.74 -8.07
CA THR A 126 -18.55 16.22 -6.73
C THR A 126 -17.86 17.06 -5.67
N ASP A 127 -18.52 17.30 -4.52
CA ASP A 127 -17.91 17.97 -3.35
C ASP A 127 -16.76 17.15 -2.71
N ASN A 128 -16.37 16.03 -3.32
CA ASN A 128 -15.34 15.15 -2.80
C ASN A 128 -13.94 15.64 -3.18
N ILE A 129 -13.38 16.47 -2.30
CA ILE A 129 -12.00 16.96 -2.38
C ILE A 129 -10.93 15.86 -2.21
N SER A 130 -11.31 14.62 -1.90
CA SER A 130 -10.40 13.48 -1.72
C SER A 130 -10.85 12.28 -2.56
N PRO A 131 -10.56 12.31 -3.88
CA PRO A 131 -10.92 11.21 -4.77
C PRO A 131 -10.22 9.91 -4.35
N TRP A 132 -10.87 8.79 -4.61
CA TRP A 132 -10.25 7.49 -4.42
C TRP A 132 -10.71 6.49 -5.47
N ILE A 133 -9.83 5.54 -5.77
CA ILE A 133 -10.13 4.32 -6.52
C ILE A 133 -9.61 3.12 -5.73
N GLN A 134 -10.34 2.01 -5.74
CA GLN A 134 -9.99 0.84 -4.97
C GLN A 134 -10.21 -0.46 -5.73
N VAL A 135 -9.52 -1.49 -5.25
CA VAL A 135 -9.68 -2.88 -5.68
C VAL A 135 -10.06 -3.72 -4.47
N VAL A 136 -11.15 -4.49 -4.60
CA VAL A 136 -11.58 -5.49 -3.63
C VAL A 136 -11.19 -6.88 -4.15
N PHE A 137 -10.28 -7.55 -3.45
CA PHE A 137 -9.76 -8.84 -3.86
C PHE A 137 -10.66 -10.00 -3.37
N ASN A 138 -10.72 -11.08 -4.15
CA ASN A 138 -11.39 -12.31 -3.75
C ASN A 138 -10.48 -13.14 -2.85
N GLY A 139 -10.42 -12.74 -1.58
CA GLY A 139 -9.53 -13.33 -0.57
C GLY A 139 -8.45 -12.36 -0.10
N THR A 140 -7.53 -12.88 0.69
CA THR A 140 -6.37 -12.11 1.17
C THR A 140 -5.24 -12.26 0.16
N VAL A 141 -4.66 -11.13 -0.26
CA VAL A 141 -3.53 -11.07 -1.19
C VAL A 141 -2.34 -10.37 -0.53
N THR A 142 -1.15 -10.62 -1.05
CA THR A 142 0.06 -9.88 -0.68
C THR A 142 0.40 -8.89 -1.77
N ILE A 143 0.41 -7.60 -1.45
CA ILE A 143 0.67 -6.50 -2.39
C ILE A 143 2.03 -5.88 -2.10
N THR A 144 2.89 -5.81 -3.10
CA THR A 144 4.27 -5.32 -2.96
C THR A 144 4.51 -4.00 -3.71
N GLY A 145 3.53 -3.54 -4.50
CA GLY A 145 3.60 -2.25 -5.16
C GLY A 145 2.47 -2.01 -6.15
N LEU A 146 2.64 -0.94 -6.93
CA LEU A 146 1.72 -0.51 -7.98
C LEU A 146 2.50 -0.15 -9.25
N ILE A 147 1.83 -0.28 -10.39
CA ILE A 147 2.23 0.39 -11.63
C ILE A 147 1.14 1.41 -11.96
N THR A 148 1.49 2.67 -12.21
CA THR A 148 0.54 3.72 -12.58
C THR A 148 0.80 4.23 -14.00
N GLN A 149 -0.25 4.69 -14.67
CA GLN A 149 -0.21 5.23 -16.03
C GLN A 149 -1.25 6.36 -16.16
N GLY A 150 -0.92 7.43 -16.90
CA GLY A 150 -1.85 8.55 -17.16
C GLY A 150 -3.01 8.17 -18.09
N ARG A 151 -3.81 9.15 -18.55
CA ARG A 151 -4.93 8.92 -19.49
C ARG A 151 -4.46 8.80 -20.94
N GLY A 152 -4.84 7.75 -21.67
CA GLY A 152 -4.31 7.50 -23.02
C GLY A 152 -4.79 8.47 -24.11
N ASP A 153 -6.02 8.99 -23.98
CA ASP A 153 -6.71 9.82 -24.99
C ASP A 153 -6.71 11.32 -24.65
N GLY A 154 -5.96 11.75 -23.64
CA GLY A 154 -5.85 13.16 -23.24
C GLY A 154 -4.68 13.40 -22.29
N ASP A 155 -4.13 14.62 -22.28
CA ASP A 155 -2.98 14.99 -21.46
C ASP A 155 -3.40 15.26 -20.00
N GLN A 156 -3.76 14.18 -19.28
CA GLN A 156 -4.26 14.19 -17.91
C GLN A 156 -3.70 13.00 -17.12
N TRP A 157 -3.18 13.24 -15.91
CA TRP A 157 -2.59 12.19 -15.09
C TRP A 157 -2.43 12.57 -13.63
N VAL A 158 -2.47 11.58 -12.74
CA VAL A 158 -2.11 11.73 -11.32
C VAL A 158 -0.59 11.82 -11.17
N THR A 159 -0.12 12.85 -10.47
CA THR A 159 1.31 13.13 -10.22
C THR A 159 1.76 12.71 -8.82
N GLU A 160 0.83 12.61 -7.86
CA GLU A 160 1.08 12.14 -6.49
C GLU A 160 -0.14 11.40 -5.96
N TYR A 161 0.08 10.34 -5.18
CA TYR A 161 -1.00 9.59 -4.53
C TYR A 161 -0.60 9.01 -3.17
N GLY A 162 -1.59 8.86 -2.28
CA GLY A 162 -1.49 8.06 -1.06
C GLY A 162 -2.11 6.67 -1.24
N VAL A 163 -1.76 5.75 -0.35
CA VAL A 163 -2.31 4.38 -0.35
C VAL A 163 -2.79 4.00 1.04
N THR A 164 -4.01 3.46 1.11
CA THR A 164 -4.51 2.77 2.29
C THR A 164 -4.99 1.37 1.93
N TYR A 165 -5.08 0.52 2.94
CA TYR A 165 -5.48 -0.87 2.76
C TYR A 165 -6.34 -1.34 3.94
N SER A 166 -7.19 -2.33 3.69
CA SER A 166 -8.07 -2.90 4.71
C SER A 166 -8.03 -4.43 4.70
N ARG A 167 -7.63 -5.00 5.83
CA ARG A 167 -7.57 -6.45 6.05
C ARG A 167 -8.96 -7.05 6.32
N ASN A 168 -9.87 -6.26 6.87
CA ASN A 168 -11.20 -6.68 7.35
C ASN A 168 -12.35 -6.19 6.46
N GLY A 169 -12.12 -6.04 5.16
CA GLY A 169 -13.21 -5.75 4.20
C GLY A 169 -13.79 -4.35 4.33
N GLY A 170 -13.01 -3.37 4.79
CA GLY A 170 -13.38 -1.96 4.84
C GLY A 170 -13.87 -1.45 6.20
N GLN A 171 -13.88 -2.30 7.25
CA GLN A 171 -14.26 -1.90 8.61
C GLN A 171 -13.20 -1.02 9.28
N SER A 172 -11.92 -1.30 9.04
CA SER A 172 -10.80 -0.43 9.43
C SER A 172 -9.80 -0.28 8.29
N TRP A 173 -9.08 0.85 8.30
CA TRP A 173 -8.15 1.24 7.26
C TRP A 173 -6.78 1.53 7.86
N ASN A 174 -5.74 1.05 7.19
CA ASN A 174 -4.35 1.28 7.54
C ASN A 174 -3.69 2.12 6.44
N ASN A 175 -2.84 3.06 6.83
CA ASN A 175 -2.03 3.83 5.89
C ASN A 175 -0.74 3.05 5.57
N VAL A 176 -0.21 3.23 4.36
CA VAL A 176 1.20 2.90 4.10
C VAL A 176 2.04 4.06 4.61
N THR A 177 2.85 3.81 5.64
CA THR A 177 3.59 4.85 6.36
C THR A 177 5.08 4.78 6.09
N ASN A 178 5.73 5.94 6.23
CA ASN A 178 7.17 6.07 6.16
C ASN A 178 7.81 5.61 7.46
N VAL A 179 9.13 5.79 7.49
CA VAL A 179 9.96 5.58 8.65
C VAL A 179 9.35 6.18 9.91
N ASP A 180 8.93 7.44 9.88
CA ASP A 180 8.31 8.24 10.95
C ASP A 180 6.85 7.94 11.30
N GLY A 181 6.25 6.88 10.75
CA GLY A 181 4.82 6.58 10.95
C GLY A 181 3.86 7.56 10.25
N LYS A 182 4.36 8.43 9.37
CA LYS A 182 3.55 9.36 8.58
C LYS A 182 3.11 8.70 7.27
N PRO A 183 1.86 8.93 6.79
CA PRO A 183 1.42 8.40 5.50
C PRO A 183 2.35 8.83 4.36
N ILE A 184 2.76 7.88 3.53
CA ILE A 184 3.61 8.14 2.36
C ILE A 184 2.77 8.74 1.24
N ARG A 185 3.34 9.77 0.60
CA ARG A 185 2.94 10.28 -0.70
C ARG A 185 3.86 9.69 -1.76
N PHE A 186 3.32 8.85 -2.61
CA PHE A 186 4.06 8.20 -3.68
C PHE A 186 4.05 9.10 -4.93
N PRO A 187 5.20 9.20 -5.63
CA PRO A 187 5.24 9.85 -6.92
C PRO A 187 4.43 9.05 -7.95
N GLY A 188 3.65 9.77 -8.77
CA GLY A 188 2.84 9.24 -9.86
C GLY A 188 3.50 9.44 -11.22
N ASN A 189 2.69 9.85 -12.20
CA ASN A 189 3.07 9.97 -13.60
C ASN A 189 3.47 11.40 -13.96
N ASN A 190 4.30 11.54 -14.99
CA ASN A 190 4.70 12.83 -15.57
C ASN A 190 4.20 13.03 -17.01
N ASP A 191 3.49 12.02 -17.55
CA ASP A 191 2.90 12.05 -18.87
C ASP A 191 1.69 11.08 -18.94
N ARG A 192 1.01 11.08 -20.08
CA ARG A 192 -0.18 10.23 -20.33
C ARG A 192 0.07 8.72 -20.44
N ASN A 193 1.24 8.26 -20.87
CA ASN A 193 1.40 6.91 -21.42
C ASN A 193 2.52 6.06 -20.80
N THR A 194 3.54 6.67 -20.19
CA THR A 194 4.62 5.96 -19.52
C THR A 194 4.10 5.31 -18.24
N GLN A 195 4.35 4.01 -18.11
CA GLN A 195 4.05 3.27 -16.90
C GLN A 195 5.15 3.53 -15.85
N VAL A 196 4.75 3.90 -14.64
CA VAL A 196 5.65 4.16 -13.50
C VAL A 196 5.44 3.07 -12.47
N SER A 197 6.49 2.34 -12.11
CA SER A 197 6.45 1.27 -11.10
C SER A 197 6.92 1.81 -9.75
N THR A 198 6.11 1.60 -8.72
CA THR A 198 6.39 2.02 -7.34
C THR A 198 6.28 0.83 -6.41
N ARG A 199 7.34 0.58 -5.63
CA ARG A 199 7.35 -0.45 -4.58
C ARG A 199 6.95 0.16 -3.24
N PHE A 200 6.21 -0.62 -2.46
CA PHE A 200 5.91 -0.25 -1.09
C PHE A 200 7.09 -0.58 -0.17
N PRO A 201 7.28 0.16 0.93
CA PRO A 201 8.36 -0.11 1.89
C PRO A 201 8.24 -1.47 2.58
N PHE A 202 7.03 -2.03 2.62
CA PHE A 202 6.73 -3.36 3.14
C PHE A 202 5.56 -3.98 2.36
N ALA A 203 5.49 -5.31 2.34
CA ALA A 203 4.40 -6.03 1.68
C ALA A 203 3.10 -5.91 2.48
N LEU A 204 1.99 -5.63 1.79
CA LEU A 204 0.67 -5.45 2.38
C LEU A 204 -0.15 -6.72 2.24
N ARG A 205 -0.42 -7.42 3.34
CA ARG A 205 -1.38 -8.53 3.35
C ARG A 205 -2.79 -7.99 3.59
N THR A 206 -3.63 -7.96 2.56
CA THR A 206 -4.91 -7.22 2.59
C THR A 206 -6.01 -7.82 1.71
N ARG A 207 -7.26 -7.38 1.91
CA ARG A 207 -8.42 -7.72 1.06
C ARG A 207 -8.90 -6.54 0.22
N ILE A 208 -8.53 -5.33 0.60
CA ILE A 208 -8.84 -4.10 -0.14
C ILE A 208 -7.58 -3.23 -0.21
N LEU A 209 -7.30 -2.72 -1.40
CA LEU A 209 -6.32 -1.66 -1.62
C LEU A 209 -7.06 -0.43 -2.15
N ARG A 210 -6.80 0.74 -1.57
CA ARG A 210 -7.37 2.01 -2.02
C ARG A 210 -6.26 3.02 -2.29
N ILE A 211 -6.32 3.62 -3.46
CA ILE A 211 -5.42 4.67 -3.93
C ILE A 211 -6.15 6.00 -3.82
N TYR A 212 -5.48 7.00 -3.26
CA TYR A 212 -5.97 8.36 -3.10
C TYR A 212 -5.09 9.31 -3.92
N PRO A 213 -5.50 9.73 -5.12
CA PRO A 213 -4.83 10.82 -5.82
C PRO A 213 -4.78 12.08 -4.95
N THR A 214 -3.60 12.64 -4.75
CA THR A 214 -3.37 13.85 -3.94
C THR A 214 -2.90 15.04 -4.78
N ALA A 215 -2.36 14.79 -5.98
CA ALA A 215 -2.06 15.82 -6.97
C ALA A 215 -2.18 15.24 -8.39
N TRP A 216 -2.50 16.09 -9.37
CA TRP A 216 -2.66 15.71 -10.77
C TRP A 216 -2.37 16.87 -11.72
N TYR A 217 -2.11 16.53 -12.98
CA TYR A 217 -2.02 17.46 -14.10
C TYR A 217 -3.35 17.51 -14.85
N ASP A 218 -3.88 18.73 -15.05
CA ASP A 218 -5.14 19.08 -15.71
C ASP A 218 -6.40 18.48 -15.06
N HIS A 219 -6.54 17.15 -15.02
CA HIS A 219 -7.71 16.47 -14.44
C HIS A 219 -7.30 15.15 -13.77
N CYS A 220 -7.91 14.82 -12.62
CA CYS A 220 -7.59 13.61 -11.87
C CYS A 220 -7.95 12.34 -12.65
N SER A 221 -6.95 11.78 -13.33
CA SER A 221 -7.11 10.65 -14.25
C SER A 221 -6.00 9.63 -14.04
N MET A 222 -6.37 8.34 -13.95
CA MET A 222 -5.41 7.28 -13.63
C MET A 222 -5.79 5.94 -14.26
N ARG A 223 -4.76 5.23 -14.72
CA ARG A 223 -4.75 3.79 -14.95
C ARG A 223 -3.72 3.16 -14.00
N PHE A 224 -3.94 1.93 -13.53
CA PHE A 224 -3.01 1.25 -12.63
C PHE A 224 -3.09 -0.28 -12.68
N GLU A 225 -1.99 -0.93 -12.30
CA GLU A 225 -1.87 -2.37 -12.01
C GLU A 225 -1.43 -2.55 -10.57
N VAL A 226 -1.87 -3.64 -9.94
CA VAL A 226 -1.42 -4.03 -8.60
C VAL A 226 -0.37 -5.12 -8.75
N ILE A 227 0.79 -4.95 -8.10
CA ILE A 227 1.87 -5.96 -8.11
C ILE A 227 1.85 -6.72 -6.79
N GLY A 228 1.96 -8.05 -6.85
CA GLY A 228 2.01 -8.91 -5.68
C GLY A 228 1.89 -10.38 -6.02
N CYS A 229 1.28 -11.15 -5.12
CA CYS A 229 0.84 -12.52 -5.35
C CYS A 229 -0.41 -12.88 -4.54
N TYR A 230 -0.97 -14.05 -4.85
CA TYR A 230 -2.06 -14.70 -4.13
C TYR A 230 -1.54 -15.77 -3.18
#